data_AF-A0A3B1IRZ1-F1
#
_entry.id   AF-A0A3B1IRZ1-F1
#
_cell.length_a   1.000
_cell.length_b   1.000
_cell.length_c   1.000
_cell.angle_alpha   90.00
_cell.angle_beta   90.00
_cell.angle_gamma   90.00
#
_symmetry.space_group_name_H-M   'P 1'
#
loop_
_entity.id
_entity.type
_entity.pdbx_description
1 polymer ?
#
loop_
_entity_poly.entity_id
_entity_poly.type
_entity_poly.pdbx_seq_one_letter_code
_entity_poly.pdbx_strand_id
1 'polypeptide(L)'
;NITDLSLCTLCSPQAIPYTGSSDGDDVALHFNPRIGQKVTLNSFRNGKWESEESASAEPFTKGAPFTMFFTINTEGYEVLKHCMFKHRIPVEKVSTLNIDGDVFINMLGYINVS
;
A
#
# COMPACT_ATOMS: atom_id res chain seq x y z
N ASN A 1 -12.92 -9.22 -2.24
CA ASN A 1 -12.16 -8.57 -1.15
C ASN A 1 -10.80 -8.09 -1.66
N ILE A 2 -10.31 -6.90 -1.24
CA ILE A 2 -8.89 -6.54 -1.45
C ILE A 2 -8.04 -7.66 -0.85
N THR A 3 -7.11 -8.19 -1.62
CA THR A 3 -6.09 -9.12 -1.12
C THR A 3 -4.73 -8.45 -1.03
N ASP A 4 -4.53 -7.35 -1.75
CA ASP A 4 -3.25 -6.64 -1.78
C ASP A 4 -3.43 -5.15 -2.12
N LEU A 5 -2.75 -4.28 -1.39
CA LEU A 5 -2.59 -2.89 -1.76
C LEU A 5 -1.12 -2.52 -1.57
N SER A 6 -0.46 -2.08 -2.64
CA SER A 6 0.98 -1.83 -2.63
C SER A 6 1.28 -0.41 -3.12
N LEU A 7 2.05 0.35 -2.33
CA LEU A 7 2.71 1.58 -2.77
C LEU A 7 4.12 1.24 -3.24
N CYS A 8 4.33 1.31 -4.55
CA CYS A 8 5.56 0.93 -5.22
C CYS A 8 6.38 2.15 -5.63
N THR A 9 7.71 2.00 -5.63
CA THR A 9 8.61 2.95 -6.27
C THR A 9 8.78 2.57 -7.75
N LEU A 10 8.51 3.47 -8.71
CA LEU A 10 8.99 3.27 -10.08
C LEU A 10 10.49 3.57 -10.15
N CYS A 11 11.24 2.66 -10.76
CA CYS A 11 12.52 2.99 -11.35
C CYS A 11 12.35 3.31 -12.85
N SER A 12 12.56 4.60 -13.18
CA SER A 12 12.87 5.17 -14.50
C SER A 12 11.70 5.49 -15.48
N PRO A 13 11.71 6.69 -16.12
CA PRO A 13 10.66 7.15 -17.06
C PRO A 13 10.71 6.49 -18.45
N GLN A 14 11.31 5.31 -18.59
CA GLN A 14 11.43 4.61 -19.88
C GLN A 14 10.98 3.15 -19.75
N ALA A 15 9.67 2.94 -19.58
CA ALA A 15 9.00 1.70 -19.99
C ALA A 15 7.48 1.94 -20.08
N ILE A 16 6.91 1.61 -21.24
CA ILE A 16 5.47 1.54 -21.57
C ILE A 16 5.16 0.03 -21.72
N PRO A 17 3.91 -0.50 -21.68
CA PRO A 17 2.75 -0.30 -20.80
C PRO A 17 2.36 -1.61 -20.06
N TYR A 18 1.53 -1.50 -19.00
CA TYR A 18 0.58 -2.52 -18.52
C TYR A 18 0.99 -4.01 -18.55
N THR A 19 1.69 -4.51 -17.52
CA THR A 19 1.48 -5.84 -16.90
C THR A 19 2.37 -5.97 -15.67
N GLY A 20 1.82 -5.77 -14.48
CA GLY A 20 2.50 -6.08 -13.20
C GLY A 20 3.69 -5.17 -12.89
N SER A 21 3.82 -4.79 -11.63
CA SER A 21 5.09 -4.32 -11.07
C SER A 21 6.22 -5.24 -11.55
N SER A 22 7.28 -4.66 -12.14
CA SER A 22 8.46 -5.41 -12.55
C SER A 22 8.93 -6.29 -11.39
N ASP A 23 9.17 -7.57 -11.65
CA ASP A 23 9.87 -8.44 -10.69
C ASP A 23 11.21 -7.77 -10.33
N GLY A 24 11.26 -7.11 -9.17
CA GLY A 24 12.46 -6.41 -8.68
C GLY A 24 12.28 -4.97 -8.20
N ASP A 25 11.11 -4.34 -8.38
CA ASP A 25 10.89 -2.99 -7.84
C ASP A 25 10.71 -3.01 -6.32
N ASP A 26 11.28 -1.99 -5.67
CA ASP A 26 11.10 -1.80 -4.24
C ASP A 26 9.64 -1.38 -3.93
N VAL A 27 9.09 -1.95 -2.85
CA VAL A 27 7.75 -1.63 -2.33
C VAL A 27 7.93 -0.88 -1.01
N ALA A 28 7.54 0.40 -1.01
CA ALA A 28 7.70 1.26 0.16
C ALA A 28 6.69 0.93 1.26
N LEU A 29 5.47 0.56 0.87
CA LEU A 29 4.45 0.02 1.76
C LEU A 29 3.65 -1.05 1.03
N HIS A 30 3.67 -2.26 1.56
CA HIS A 30 2.74 -3.33 1.26
C HIS A 30 1.68 -3.36 2.36
N PHE A 31 0.43 -3.08 2.02
CA PHE A 31 -0.72 -3.10 2.93
C PHE A 31 -1.64 -4.25 2.51
N ASN A 32 -1.73 -5.28 3.34
CA ASN A 32 -2.53 -6.47 3.03
C ASN A 32 -3.55 -6.73 4.15
N PRO A 33 -4.82 -6.33 3.96
CA PRO A 33 -5.89 -6.64 4.89
C PRO A 33 -6.31 -8.11 4.75
N ARG A 34 -5.84 -8.96 5.65
CA ARG A 34 -6.32 -10.35 5.79
C ARG A 34 -7.61 -10.33 6.60
N ILE A 35 -8.72 -9.99 5.93
CA ILE A 35 -10.04 -9.77 6.52
C ILE A 35 -10.43 -10.92 7.48
N GLY A 36 -10.87 -10.55 8.69
CA GLY A 36 -11.22 -11.49 9.76
C GLY A 36 -10.02 -11.99 10.58
N GLN A 37 -8.79 -11.54 10.28
CA GLN A 37 -7.59 -11.87 11.04
C GLN A 37 -6.85 -10.60 11.47
N LYS A 38 -6.15 -9.96 10.53
CA LYS A 38 -5.28 -8.79 10.77
C LYS A 38 -4.97 -8.07 9.46
N VAL A 39 -4.50 -6.84 9.55
CA VAL A 39 -3.76 -6.19 8.46
C VAL A 39 -2.29 -6.52 8.65
N THR A 40 -1.60 -6.89 7.56
CA THR A 40 -0.15 -7.01 7.54
C THR A 40 0.47 -5.88 6.74
N LEU A 41 1.52 -5.28 7.29
CA LEU A 41 2.27 -4.19 6.66
C LEU A 41 3.71 -4.62 6.47
N ASN A 42 4.29 -4.35 5.30
CA ASN A 42 5.69 -4.64 5.06
C ASN A 42 6.30 -3.73 3.99
N SER A 43 7.59 -3.91 3.74
CA SER A 43 8.33 -3.32 2.63
C SER A 43 9.09 -4.43 1.90
N PHE A 44 9.27 -4.24 0.60
CA PHE A 44 10.14 -5.07 -0.22
C PHE A 44 11.33 -4.22 -0.65
N ARG A 45 12.54 -4.60 -0.24
CA ARG A 45 13.76 -3.86 -0.56
C ARG A 45 14.85 -4.81 -1.02
N ASN A 46 15.54 -4.47 -2.11
CA ASN A 46 16.65 -5.26 -2.63
C ASN A 46 16.28 -6.75 -2.85
N GLY A 47 15.12 -7.00 -3.45
CA GLY A 47 14.70 -8.36 -3.81
C GLY A 47 14.17 -9.22 -2.66
N LYS A 48 13.89 -8.63 -1.48
CA LYS A 48 13.36 -9.39 -0.33
C LYS A 48 12.34 -8.61 0.49
N TRP A 49 11.40 -9.34 1.06
CA TRP A 49 10.51 -8.84 2.10
C TRP A 49 11.26 -8.59 3.41
N GLU A 50 10.91 -7.52 4.09
CA GLU A 50 11.46 -7.19 5.40
C GLU A 50 10.59 -7.74 6.55
N SER A 51 10.79 -7.23 7.76
CA SER A 51 9.99 -7.64 8.92
C SER A 51 8.54 -7.16 8.79
N GLU A 52 7.60 -8.09 8.87
CA GLU A 52 6.15 -7.82 8.88
C GLU A 52 5.76 -7.08 10.17
N GLU A 53 4.92 -6.05 10.01
CA GLU A 53 4.16 -5.40 11.08
C GLU A 53 2.68 -5.80 10.97
N SER A 54 1.95 -5.76 12.08
CA SER A 54 0.55 -6.18 12.11
C SER A 54 -0.33 -5.16 12.81
N ALA A 55 -1.52 -4.95 12.27
CA ALA A 55 -2.55 -4.08 12.81
C ALA A 55 -3.92 -4.78 12.81
N SER A 56 -4.91 -4.16 13.47
CA SER A 56 -6.28 -4.65 13.44
C SER A 56 -6.82 -4.74 12.01
N ALA A 57 -7.63 -5.76 11.73
CA ALA A 57 -8.40 -5.86 10.49
C ALA A 57 -9.66 -5.00 10.50
N GLU A 58 -10.04 -4.40 11.63
CA GLU A 58 -11.12 -3.43 11.65
C GLU A 58 -10.69 -2.16 10.89
N PRO A 59 -11.57 -1.55 10.07
CA PRO A 59 -12.99 -1.82 9.89
C PRO A 59 -13.34 -2.76 8.72
N PHE A 60 -12.37 -3.51 8.17
CA PHE A 60 -12.61 -4.34 6.99
C PHE A 60 -13.49 -5.55 7.31
N THR A 61 -14.64 -5.61 6.64
CA THR A 61 -15.58 -6.74 6.72
C THR A 61 -15.76 -7.35 5.33
N LYS A 62 -15.74 -8.69 5.26
CA LYS A 62 -15.81 -9.42 3.98
C LYS A 62 -17.11 -9.08 3.25
N GLY A 63 -17.00 -8.65 1.99
CA GLY A 63 -18.15 -8.27 1.15
C GLY A 63 -18.83 -6.94 1.52
N ALA A 64 -18.36 -6.23 2.55
CA ALA A 64 -18.88 -4.92 2.90
C ALA A 64 -18.11 -3.81 2.16
N PRO A 65 -18.76 -2.69 1.80
CA PRO A 65 -18.05 -1.51 1.33
C PRO A 65 -17.20 -0.92 2.45
N PHE A 66 -16.07 -0.32 2.08
CA PHE A 66 -15.21 0.41 2.99
C PHE A 66 -14.68 1.68 2.31
N THR A 67 -14.31 2.66 3.12
CA THR A 67 -13.58 3.85 2.69
C THR A 67 -12.24 3.85 3.40
N MET A 68 -11.16 4.13 2.67
CA MET A 68 -9.83 4.19 3.24
C MET A 68 -9.07 5.44 2.82
N PHE A 69 -8.19 5.90 3.70
CA PHE A 69 -7.31 7.03 3.48
C PHE A 69 -5.89 6.62 3.87
N PHE A 70 -4.94 6.95 2.99
CA PHE A 70 -3.52 6.91 3.26
C PHE A 70 -3.06 8.34 3.46
N THR A 71 -2.66 8.68 4.68
CA THR A 71 -1.97 9.94 4.96
C THR A 71 -0.49 9.67 4.95
N ILE A 72 0.23 10.35 4.08
CA ILE A 72 1.70 10.26 4.01
C ILE A 72 2.24 11.51 4.69
N ASN A 73 2.94 11.32 5.81
CA ASN A 73 3.52 12.41 6.59
C ASN A 73 5.01 12.15 6.86
N THR A 74 5.67 13.01 7.63
CA THR A 74 7.10 12.89 7.92
C THR A 74 7.47 11.65 8.74
N GLU A 75 6.53 11.10 9.51
CA GLU A 75 6.77 9.91 10.34
C GLU A 75 6.59 8.61 9.57
N GLY A 76 5.67 8.58 8.60
CA GLY A 76 5.32 7.36 7.89
C GLY A 76 4.04 7.45 7.08
N TYR A 77 3.47 6.28 6.83
CA TYR A 77 2.15 6.07 6.26
C TYR A 77 1.17 5.80 7.40
N GLU A 78 0.24 6.72 7.61
CA GLU A 78 -0.89 6.52 8.51
C GLU A 78 -2.08 6.01 7.68
N VAL A 79 -2.57 4.81 8.00
CA VAL A 79 -3.73 4.22 7.32
C VAL A 79 -4.91 4.18 8.27
N LEU A 80 -6.03 4.76 7.83
CA LEU A 80 -7.30 4.76 8.54
C LEU A 80 -7.28 5.35 9.96
N LYS A 81 -6.24 6.09 10.37
CA LYS A 81 -6.01 6.51 11.78
C LYS A 81 -5.86 5.36 12.79
N HIS A 82 -5.62 4.14 12.31
CA HIS A 82 -5.52 2.94 13.16
C HIS A 82 -4.15 2.28 13.09
N CYS A 83 -3.37 2.55 12.05
CA CYS A 83 -2.01 2.02 11.93
C CYS A 83 -1.06 3.05 11.34
N MET A 84 0.18 3.02 11.85
CA MET A 84 1.29 3.84 11.40
C MET A 84 2.40 2.90 10.96
N PHE A 85 2.85 3.03 9.71
CA PHE A 85 4.01 2.31 9.18
C PHE A 85 5.12 3.32 8.89
N LYS A 86 6.24 3.22 9.62
CA LYS A 86 7.35 4.16 9.46
C LYS A 86 8.00 4.01 8.10
N HIS A 87 8.47 5.13 7.53
CA HIS A 87 9.17 5.12 6.25
C HIS A 87 10.44 4.25 6.31
N ARG A 88 10.46 3.18 5.50
CA ARG A 88 11.66 2.37 5.24
C ARG A 88 12.32 2.73 3.90
N ILE A 89 11.57 3.42 3.03
CA ILE A 89 12.03 3.99 1.77
C ILE A 89 11.66 5.48 1.80
N PRO A 90 12.53 6.38 1.32
CA PRO A 90 12.20 7.79 1.19
C PRO A 90 10.95 8.00 0.32
N VAL A 91 10.00 8.79 0.80
CA VAL A 91 8.69 9.00 0.16
C VAL A 91 8.83 9.59 -1.25
N GLU A 92 9.84 10.41 -1.47
CA GLU A 92 10.16 11.02 -2.76
C GLU A 92 10.49 10.00 -3.87
N LYS A 93 10.76 8.74 -3.51
CA LYS A 93 10.96 7.64 -4.47
C LYS A 93 9.66 6.92 -4.83
N VAL A 94 8.59 7.12 -4.07
CA VAL A 94 7.29 6.48 -4.30
C VAL A 94 6.55 7.23 -5.40
N SER A 95 6.08 6.50 -6.40
CA SER A 95 5.48 7.10 -7.59
C SER A 95 4.32 6.30 -8.16
N THR A 96 4.03 5.12 -7.61
CA THR A 96 2.92 4.27 -8.07
C THR A 96 2.14 3.73 -6.90
N LEU A 97 0.81 3.79 -7.03
CA LEU A 97 -0.14 3.05 -6.22
C LEU A 97 -0.65 1.87 -7.05
N ASN A 98 -0.41 0.66 -6.56
CA ASN A 98 -0.97 -0.57 -7.10
C ASN A 98 -2.08 -1.08 -6.18
N ILE A 99 -3.20 -1.46 -6.77
CA ILE A 99 -4.37 -2.00 -6.06
C ILE A 99 -4.69 -3.34 -6.71
N ASP A 100 -4.63 -4.43 -5.95
CA ASP A 100 -4.82 -5.77 -6.47
C ASP A 100 -5.76 -6.62 -5.59
N GLY A 101 -6.35 -7.64 -6.21
CA GLY A 101 -7.34 -8.51 -5.63
C GLY A 101 -8.76 -8.22 -6.08
N ASP A 102 -9.70 -8.88 -5.40
CA ASP A 102 -11.12 -8.87 -5.76
C ASP A 102 -11.80 -7.61 -5.19
N VAL A 103 -11.50 -6.43 -5.73
CA VAL A 103 -12.06 -5.16 -5.24
C VAL A 103 -12.79 -4.41 -6.34
N PHE A 104 -13.98 -3.90 -6.00
CA PHE A 104 -14.67 -2.90 -6.81
C PHE A 104 -14.31 -1.50 -6.28
N ILE A 105 -13.69 -0.70 -7.13
CA ILE A 105 -13.28 0.67 -6.80
C ILE A 105 -14.37 1.63 -7.26
N ASN A 106 -15.10 2.21 -6.31
CA ASN A 106 -16.12 3.20 -6.62
C ASN A 106 -15.51 4.60 -6.82
N MET A 107 -14.50 4.94 -6.04
CA MET A 107 -13.83 6.24 -6.06
C MET A 107 -12.36 6.07 -5.70
N LEU A 108 -11.48 6.72 -6.47
CA LEU A 108 -10.07 6.87 -6.17
C LEU A 108 -9.70 8.34 -6.39
N GLY A 109 -8.98 8.92 -5.43
CA GLY A 109 -8.51 10.30 -5.50
C GLY A 109 -7.29 10.48 -4.63
N TYR A 110 -6.51 11.51 -4.95
CA TYR A 110 -5.39 11.97 -4.13
C TYR A 110 -5.56 13.46 -3.86
N ILE A 111 -5.07 13.90 -2.69
CA ILE A 111 -5.08 15.30 -2.29
C ILE A 111 -3.64 15.68 -2.00
N ASN A 112 -3.16 16.73 -2.67
CA ASN A 112 -1.89 17.34 -2.31
C ASN A 112 -2.14 18.32 -1.18
N VAL A 113 -1.53 18.07 -0.03
CA VAL A 113 -1.54 18.98 1.11
C VAL A 113 -0.20 19.73 1.07
N SER A 114 -0.25 21.01 0.68
CA SER A 114 0.89 21.92 0.60
C SER A 114 1.23 22.53 1.95
#